data_AF-A0A7K4DAT1-F1
#
_entry.id   AF-A0A7K4DAT1-F1
#
_cell.length_a   1.000
_cell.length_b   1.000
_cell.length_c   1.000
_cell.angle_alpha   90.00
_cell.angle_beta   90.00
_cell.angle_gamma   90.00
#
_symmetry.space_group_name_H-M   'P 1'
#
loop_
_entity.id
_entity.type
_entity.pdbx_description
1 polymer ?
#
loop_
_entity_poly.entity_id
_entity_poly.type
_entity_poly.pdbx_seq_one_letter_code
_entity_poly.pdbx_strand_id
1 'polypeptide(L)' 'MNKIAIVAYSGEINNFVDALETALEKVHKGEEVKLIIEGEATHCIKDILNSNSPYRFLYNEIKNSGIIDCIC' A
#
# COMPACT_ATOMS: atom_id res chain seq x y z
N MET A 1 5.88 -21.54 -5.97
CA MET A 1 5.07 -20.51 -5.26
C MET A 1 5.87 -19.23 -5.32
N ASN A 2 5.35 -18.19 -5.99
CA ASN A 2 6.09 -16.94 -6.16
C ASN A 2 5.73 -16.01 -5.00
N LYS A 3 6.73 -15.55 -4.26
CA LYS A 3 6.57 -14.53 -3.22
C LYS A 3 6.86 -13.17 -3.83
N ILE A 4 6.03 -12.18 -3.53
CA ILE A 4 6.11 -10.86 -4.14
C ILE A 4 6.28 -9.82 -3.05
N ALA A 5 7.33 -9.01 -3.19
CA ALA A 5 7.53 -7.80 -2.40
C ALA A 5 7.18 -6.59 -3.27
N ILE A 6 6.26 -5.75 -2.80
CA ILE A 6 5.97 -4.45 -3.40
C ILE A 6 6.55 -3.40 -2.48
N VAL A 7 7.40 -2.54 -3.02
CA VAL A 7 8.03 -1.44 -2.28
C VAL A 7 7.45 -0.13 -2.78
N ALA A 8 6.68 0.54 -1.92
CA ALA A 8 6.24 1.90 -2.15
C ALA A 8 7.31 2.85 -1.59
N TYR A 9 7.92 3.66 -2.47
CA TYR A 9 9.05 4.53 -2.11
C TYR A 9 8.81 6.02 -2.43
N SER A 10 8.11 6.30 -3.53
CA SER A 10 7.84 7.65 -4.03
C SER A 10 6.84 8.40 -3.14
N GLY A 11 7.09 9.68 -2.86
CA GLY A 11 6.17 10.59 -2.15
C GLY A 11 5.03 11.14 -3.02
N GLU A 12 5.03 10.86 -4.32
CA GLU A 12 3.91 11.18 -5.21
C GLU A 12 2.70 10.30 -4.88
N ILE A 13 1.58 10.95 -4.51
CA ILE A 13 0.37 10.27 -4.03
C ILE A 13 -0.18 9.23 -5.02
N ASN A 14 -0.17 9.52 -6.32
CA ASN A 14 -0.67 8.60 -7.33
C ASN A 14 0.20 7.34 -7.41
N ASN A 15 1.53 7.47 -7.35
CA ASN A 15 2.44 6.32 -7.33
C ASN A 15 2.24 5.46 -6.07
N PHE A 16 1.98 6.11 -4.93
CA PHE A 16 1.66 5.38 -3.69
C PHE A 16 0.36 4.61 -3.82
N VAL A 17 -0.70 5.24 -4.36
CA VAL A 17 -2.00 4.60 -4.62
C VAL A 17 -1.86 3.43 -5.58
N ASP A 18 -1.14 3.58 -6.70
CA ASP A 18 -0.90 2.51 -7.67
C ASP A 18 -0.24 1.29 -7.01
N ALA A 19 0.69 1.51 -6.07
CA ALA A 19 1.33 0.44 -5.31
C ALA A 19 0.33 -0.29 -4.38
N LEU A 20 -0.58 0.44 -3.73
CA LEU A 20 -1.64 -0.14 -2.91
C LEU A 20 -2.63 -0.95 -3.77
N GLU A 21 -3.10 -0.40 -4.88
CA GLU A 21 -4.03 -1.09 -5.79
C GLU A 21 -3.40 -2.37 -6.37
N THR A 22 -2.13 -2.28 -6.79
CA THR A 22 -1.36 -3.43 -7.27
C THR A 22 -1.24 -4.51 -6.20
N ALA A 23 -0.96 -4.13 -4.95
CA ALA A 23 -0.87 -5.08 -3.85
C ALA A 23 -2.20 -5.79 -3.60
N LEU A 24 -3.30 -5.03 -3.56
CA LEU A 24 -4.63 -5.57 -3.33
C LEU A 24 -5.09 -6.50 -4.46
N GLU A 25 -4.86 -6.12 -5.73
CA GLU A 25 -5.16 -6.99 -6.86
C GLU A 25 -4.45 -8.34 -6.77
N LYS A 26 -3.18 -8.34 -6.37
CA LYS A 26 -2.38 -9.57 -6.25
C LYS A 26 -2.86 -10.45 -5.11
N VAL A 27 -3.28 -9.85 -3.98
CA VAL A 27 -3.97 -10.58 -2.90
C VAL A 27 -5.26 -11.21 -3.41
N HIS A 28 -6.09 -10.47 -4.15
CA HIS A 28 -7.33 -11.00 -4.74
C HIS A 28 -7.09 -12.13 -5.75
N LYS A 29 -5.94 -12.15 -6.43
CA LYS A 29 -5.49 -13.23 -7.31
C LYS A 29 -4.93 -14.45 -6.56
N GLY A 30 -4.84 -14.40 -5.23
CA GLY A 30 -4.32 -15.48 -4.38
C GLY A 30 -2.79 -15.56 -4.32
N GLU A 31 -2.08 -14.48 -4.66
CA GLU A 31 -0.62 -14.42 -4.61
C GLU A 31 -0.11 -14.14 -3.19
N GLU A 32 1.07 -14.64 -2.83
CA GLU A 32 1.73 -14.31 -1.55
C GLU A 32 2.44 -12.96 -1.68
N VAL A 33 1.83 -11.91 -1.15
CA VAL A 33 2.29 -10.52 -1.29
C VAL A 33 2.65 -9.94 0.06
N LYS A 34 3.74 -9.17 0.08
CA LYS A 34 4.10 -8.26 1.17
C LYS A 34 4.28 -6.84 0.63
N LEU A 35 3.70 -5.87 1.35
CA LEU A 35 3.84 -4.46 1.07
C LEU A 35 4.83 -3.83 2.06
N ILE A 36 5.83 -3.15 1.53
CA ILE A 36 6.87 -2.43 2.26
C ILE A 36 6.72 -0.94 1.92
N ILE A 37 6.55 -0.08 2.93
CA ILE A 37 6.38 1.36 2.74
C ILE A 37 7.62 2.07 3.28
N GLU A 38 8.43 2.64 2.39
CA GLU A 38 9.74 3.18 2.71
C GLU A 38 9.91 4.59 2.12
N GLY A 39 10.94 5.31 2.57
CA GLY A 39 11.29 6.62 2.00
C GLY A 39 10.14 7.64 2.06
N GLU A 40 9.99 8.42 0.98
CA GLU A 40 9.02 9.52 0.90
C GLU A 40 7.55 9.03 0.93
N ALA A 41 7.29 7.77 0.53
CA ALA A 41 5.95 7.18 0.58
C ALA A 41 5.36 7.11 1.99
N THR A 42 6.21 7.10 3.04
CA THR A 42 5.75 7.13 4.43
C THR A 42 4.93 8.39 4.75
N HIS A 43 5.18 9.50 4.07
CA HIS A 43 4.42 10.74 4.22
C HIS A 43 3.01 10.64 3.64
N CYS A 44 2.83 9.91 2.54
CA CYS A 44 1.54 9.70 1.88
C CYS A 44 0.50 9.01 2.78
N ILE A 45 0.95 8.23 3.79
CA ILE A 45 0.05 7.62 4.78
C ILE A 45 -0.76 8.69 5.50
N LYS A 46 -0.12 9.80 5.91
CA LYS A 46 -0.80 10.91 6.59
C LYS A 46 -1.82 11.56 5.66
N ASP A 47 -1.43 11.79 4.40
CA ASP A 47 -2.29 12.40 3.39
C ASP A 47 -3.55 11.57 3.12
N ILE A 48 -3.41 10.24 3.12
CA ILE A 48 -4.54 9.32 2.92
C ILE A 48 -5.42 9.18 4.15
N LEU A 49 -4.85 9.26 5.35
CA LEU A 49 -5.63 9.16 6.59
C LEU A 49 -6.38 10.44 6.94
N ASN A 50 -6.08 11.56 6.27
CA ASN A 50 -6.84 12.80 6.41
C ASN A 50 -8.32 12.60 6.00
N SER A 51 -9.22 13.34 6.66
CA SER A 51 -10.67 13.06 6.65
C SER A 51 -11.35 13.10 5.27
N ASN A 52 -10.72 13.72 4.27
CA ASN A 52 -11.30 13.95 2.95
C ASN A 52 -10.62 13.14 1.83
N SER A 53 -9.66 12.26 2.14
CA SER A 53 -8.99 11.49 1.09
C SER A 53 -9.90 10.41 0.50
N PRO A 54 -10.06 10.33 -0.83
CA PRO A 54 -10.81 9.25 -1.47
C PRO A 54 -10.13 7.88 -1.30
N TYR A 55 -8.83 7.86 -1.01
CA TYR A 55 -8.03 6.63 -0.89
C TYR A 55 -8.04 6.03 0.51
N ARG A 56 -8.75 6.65 1.47
CA ARG A 56 -8.81 6.17 2.85
C ARG A 56 -9.37 4.75 2.95
N PHE A 57 -10.35 4.43 2.11
CA PHE A 57 -10.94 3.09 2.05
C PHE A 57 -9.90 2.06 1.59
N LEU A 58 -9.19 2.35 0.49
CA LEU A 58 -8.13 1.49 -0.05
C LEU A 58 -7.03 1.18 0.99
N TYR A 59 -6.54 2.19 1.70
CA TYR A 59 -5.52 1.98 2.73
C TYR A 59 -6.02 1.11 3.89
N ASN A 60 -7.28 1.28 4.30
CA ASN A 60 -7.87 0.44 5.33
C ASN A 60 -8.03 -1.02 4.88
N GLU A 61 -8.40 -1.26 3.63
CA GLU A 61 -8.45 -2.63 3.08
C GLU A 61 -7.06 -3.29 3.08
N ILE A 62 -6.03 -2.57 2.62
CA ILE A 62 -4.63 -3.04 2.69
C ILE A 62 -4.24 -3.37 4.13
N LYS A 63 -4.50 -2.47 5.08
CA LYS A 63 -4.20 -2.70 6.49
C LYS A 63 -4.94 -3.93 7.04
N ASN A 64 -6.21 -4.08 6.71
CA ASN A 64 -7.04 -5.20 7.17
C ASN A 64 -6.66 -6.53 6.53
N SER A 65 -6.08 -6.53 5.32
CA SER A 65 -5.54 -7.73 4.66
C SER A 65 -4.28 -8.28 5.35
N GLY A 66 -3.63 -7.49 6.21
CA GLY A 66 -2.45 -7.92 6.97
C GLY A 66 -1.17 -8.08 6.13
N ILE A 67 -1.13 -7.53 4.92
CA ILE A 67 0.02 -7.68 4.01
C ILE A 67 1.13 -6.65 4.20
N ILE A 68 0.89 -5.58 4.98
CA ILE A 68 1.94 -4.60 5.32
C ILE A 68 2.97 -5.30 6.20
N ASP A 69 4.21 -5.37 5.74
CA ASP A 69 5.30 -6.03 6.45
C ASP A 69 6.06 -5.04 7.34
N CYS A 70 6.42 -3.88 6.79
CA CYS A 70 7.11 -2.81 7.52
C CYS A 70 6.80 -1.42 6.95
N ILE A 71 7.05 -0.42 7.78
CA ILE A 71 7.00 1.01 7.46
C ILE A 71 8.22 1.66 8.11
N CYS A 72 8.97 2.47 7.37
CA CYS A 72 10.14 3.25 7.84
C CYS A 72 9.76 4.33 8.86
#